data_AF-A0A1C5BMD5-F1
#
_entry.id   AF-A0A1C5BMD5-F1
#
_cell.length_a   1.000
_cell.length_b   1.000
_cell.length_c   1.000
_cell.angle_alpha   90.00
_cell.angle_beta   90.00
_cell.angle_gamma   90.00
#
_symmetry.space_group_name_H-M   'P 1'
#
loop_
_entity.id
_entity.type
_entity.pdbx_description
1 polymer ?
#
loop_
_entity_poly.entity_id
_entity_poly.type
_entity_poly.pdbx_seq_one_letter_code
_entity_poly.pdbx_strand_id
1 'polypeptide(L)' 'MRAEITECAVLTVVDNAVRTGRPDLARGVHRSVQALERDTRSWLAGWNGHPRPFVWTKTADDILDKVAACCRRISGSGH' A
#
# COMPACT_ATOMS: atom_id res chain seq x y z
N MET A 1 5.34 -10.87 -18.28
CA MET A 1 4.67 -9.58 -17.98
C MET A 1 3.41 -9.77 -17.10
N ARG A 2 3.43 -10.68 -16.12
CA ARG A 2 2.31 -10.94 -15.17
C ARG A 2 2.74 -10.89 -13.70
N ALA A 3 3.93 -10.34 -13.42
CA ALA A 3 4.55 -10.44 -12.09
C ALA A 3 4.61 -9.10 -11.31
N GLU A 4 4.21 -7.96 -11.89
CA GLU A 4 4.51 -6.65 -11.27
C GLU A 4 3.29 -5.92 -10.70
N ILE A 5 2.06 -6.35 -11.02
CA ILE A 5 0.83 -5.66 -10.57
C ILE A 5 0.30 -6.23 -9.25
N THR A 6 0.52 -7.51 -8.96
CA THR A 6 0.02 -8.15 -7.73
C THR A 6 0.77 -7.65 -6.48
N GLU A 7 2.07 -7.34 -6.59
CA GLU A 7 2.87 -6.88 -5.45
C GLU A 7 2.50 -5.46 -5.00
N CYS A 8 2.22 -4.56 -5.95
CA CYS A 8 1.76 -3.20 -5.67
C CYS A 8 0.37 -3.18 -5.00
N ALA A 9 -0.50 -4.13 -5.35
CA ALA A 9 -1.82 -4.26 -4.73
C ALA A 9 -1.70 -4.66 -3.25
N VAL A 10 -0.80 -5.57 -2.91
CA VAL A 10 -0.58 -6.01 -1.52
C VAL A 10 -0.03 -4.87 -0.65
N LEU A 11 0.97 -4.13 -1.15
CA LEU A 11 1.52 -2.96 -0.45
C LEU A 11 0.46 -1.87 -0.20
N THR A 12 -0.39 -1.59 -1.19
CA THR A 12 -1.46 -0.60 -1.05
C THR A 12 -2.55 -1.05 -0.07
N VAL A 13 -2.85 -2.35 -0.05
CA VAL A 13 -3.84 -2.94 0.86
C VAL A 13 -3.36 -2.90 2.31
N VAL A 14 -2.08 -3.23 2.55
CA VAL A 14 -1.44 -3.09 3.88
C VAL A 14 -1.42 -1.63 4.32
N ASP A 15 -1.01 -0.70 3.45
CA ASP A 15 -0.96 0.72 3.78
C ASP A 15 -2.35 1.31 4.04
N ASN A 16 -3.36 0.90 3.27
CA ASN A 16 -4.75 1.25 3.53
C ASN A 16 -5.22 0.70 4.88
N ALA A 17 -4.88 -0.53 5.25
CA ALA A 17 -5.26 -1.15 6.53
C ALA A 17 -4.64 -0.42 7.72
N VAL A 18 -3.38 0.00 7.60
CA VAL A 18 -2.70 0.85 8.60
C VAL A 18 -3.39 2.22 8.68
N ARG A 19 -3.84 2.78 7.55
CA ARG A 19 -4.51 4.09 7.49
C ARG A 19 -5.97 4.07 7.96
N THR A 20 -6.70 2.97 7.74
CA THR A 20 -8.13 2.83 8.06
C THR A 20 -8.41 2.40 9.50
N GLY A 21 -7.38 2.32 10.35
CA GLY A 21 -7.57 2.21 11.80
C GLY A 21 -7.86 0.80 12.31
N ARG A 22 -7.26 -0.23 11.69
CA ARG A 22 -7.18 -1.56 12.30
C ARG A 22 -6.36 -1.48 13.59
N PRO A 23 -6.93 -1.76 14.78
CA PRO A 23 -6.22 -1.61 16.06
C PRO A 23 -5.00 -2.54 16.17
N ASP A 24 -5.04 -3.67 15.48
CA ASP A 24 -4.00 -4.70 15.36
C ASP A 24 -2.90 -4.36 14.35
N LEU A 25 -3.05 -3.31 13.53
CA LEU A 25 -2.01 -2.80 12.61
C LEU A 25 -1.73 -1.31 12.83
N ALA A 26 -2.23 -0.76 13.94
CA ALA A 26 -2.05 0.64 14.27
C ALA A 26 -0.60 0.93 14.68
N ARG A 27 -0.11 2.10 14.27
CA ARG A 27 1.24 2.55 14.63
C ARG A 27 1.35 2.67 16.16
N GLY A 28 2.41 2.10 16.72
CA GLY A 28 2.72 2.21 18.16
C GLY A 28 2.06 1.17 19.07
N VAL A 29 1.24 0.25 18.53
CA VAL A 29 0.57 -0.80 19.34
C VAL A 29 1.48 -2.01 19.59
N HIS A 30 2.41 -2.29 18.67
CA HIS A 30 3.34 -3.42 18.80
C HIS A 30 4.61 -3.02 19.55
N ARG A 31 5.03 -3.86 20.51
CA ARG A 31 6.27 -3.70 21.28
C ARG A 31 7.50 -4.37 20.63
N SER A 32 7.31 -5.04 19.49
CA SER A 32 8.38 -5.65 18.71
C SER A 32 8.01 -5.78 17.23
N VAL A 33 9.02 -5.88 16.37
CA VAL A 33 8.84 -6.10 14.92
C VAL A 33 8.21 -7.46 14.66
N GLN A 34 8.58 -8.49 15.42
CA GLN A 34 8.03 -9.83 15.28
C GLN A 34 6.52 -9.88 15.58
N ALA A 35 6.04 -9.08 16.54
CA ALA A 35 4.61 -8.97 16.83
C ALA A 35 3.86 -8.33 15.65
N LEU A 36 4.40 -7.24 15.10
CA LEU A 36 3.85 -6.59 13.91
C LEU A 36 3.81 -7.54 12.69
N GLU A 37 4.89 -8.27 12.43
CA GLU A 37 4.96 -9.22 11.31
C GLU A 37 3.94 -10.35 11.44
N ARG A 38 3.76 -10.88 12.66
CA ARG A 38 2.78 -11.93 12.95
C ARG A 38 1.36 -11.44 12.70
N ASP A 39 1.03 -10.26 13.21
CA ASP A 39 -0.32 -9.69 13.08
C ASP A 39 -0.62 -9.30 11.63
N THR A 40 0.38 -8.76 10.91
CA THR A 40 0.31 -8.49 9.46
C THR A 40 0.06 -9.78 8.66
N ARG A 41 0.81 -10.86 8.95
CA ARG A 41 0.65 -12.14 8.24
C ARG A 41 -0.71 -12.78 8.53
N SER A 42 -1.17 -12.72 9.77
CA SER A 42 -2.50 -13.19 10.18
C SER A 42 -3.61 -12.44 9.44
N TRP A 43 -3.48 -11.12 9.37
CA TRP A 43 -4.41 -10.26 8.66
C TRP A 43 -4.42 -10.53 7.15
N LEU A 44 -3.25 -10.65 6.51
CA LEU A 44 -3.13 -11.00 5.09
C LEU A 44 -3.79 -12.34 4.77
N ALA A 45 -3.61 -13.35 5.63
CA ALA A 45 -4.23 -14.67 5.45
C ALA A 45 -5.77 -14.58 5.47
N GLY A 46 -6.35 -13.80 6.39
CA GLY A 46 -7.80 -13.56 6.44
C GLY A 46 -8.30 -12.75 5.23
N TRP A 47 -7.53 -11.76 4.78
CA TRP A 47 -7.89 -10.94 3.62
C TRP A 47 -7.84 -11.74 2.31
N ASN A 48 -6.83 -12.58 2.12
CA ASN A 48 -6.70 -13.44 0.94
C ASN A 48 -7.82 -14.48 0.80
N GLY A 49 -8.49 -14.85 1.90
CA GLY A 49 -9.64 -15.76 1.86
C GLY A 49 -10.90 -15.12 1.24
N HIS A 50 -11.06 -13.80 1.41
CA HIS A 50 -12.17 -13.03 0.83
C HIS A 50 -11.67 -11.66 0.36
N PRO A 51 -10.90 -11.62 -0.74
CA PRO A 51 -10.31 -10.37 -1.20
C PRO A 51 -11.43 -9.43 -1.64
N ARG A 52 -11.52 -8.26 -1.01
CA ARG A 52 -12.37 -7.18 -1.53
C ARG A 52 -11.61 -6.55 -2.70
N PRO A 53 -12.15 -6.59 -3.92
CA PRO A 53 -11.47 -5.98 -5.05
C PRO A 53 -11.33 -4.49 -4.77
N PHE A 54 -10.07 -4.04 -4.65
CA PHE A 54 -9.76 -2.63 -4.62
C PHE A 54 -10.03 -2.09 -6.03
N VAL A 55 -11.08 -1.27 -6.16
CA VAL A 55 -11.38 -0.60 -7.42
C VAL A 55 -10.47 0.61 -7.51
N TRP A 56 -9.50 0.53 -8.41
CA TRP A 56 -8.66 1.66 -8.73
C TRP A 56 -9.50 2.73 -9.44
N THR A 57 -9.87 3.80 -8.73
CA THR A 57 -10.77 4.86 -9.24
C THR A 57 -10.08 5.89 -10.12
N LYS A 58 -8.74 5.89 -10.18
CA LYS A 58 -7.96 6.82 -11.00
C LYS A 58 -7.67 6.21 -12.37
N THR A 59 -7.87 6.96 -13.44
CA THR A 59 -7.45 6.49 -14.77
C THR A 59 -5.93 6.35 -14.83
N ALA A 60 -5.43 5.53 -15.77
CA ALA A 60 -3.99 5.41 -16.02
C ALA A 60 -3.37 6.79 -16.31
N ASP A 61 -4.10 7.65 -17.02
CA ASP A 61 -3.69 9.02 -17.33
C ASP A 61 -3.47 9.88 -16.08
N ASP A 62 -4.35 9.80 -15.08
CA ASP A 62 -4.18 10.54 -13.81
C ASP A 62 -2.90 10.10 -13.06
N ILE A 63 -2.54 8.82 -13.15
CA ILE A 63 -1.29 8.31 -12.59
C ILE A 63 -0.09 8.90 -13.34
N LEU A 64 -0.11 8.86 -14.67
CA LEU A 64 0.97 9.36 -15.51
C LEU A 64 1.17 10.87 -15.34
N ASP A 65 0.08 11.63 -15.22
CA ASP A 65 0.13 13.07 -14.95
C ASP A 65 0.79 13.39 -13.62
N LYS A 66 0.48 12.60 -12.58
CA LYS A 66 1.11 12.74 -11.26
C LYS A 66 2.59 12.40 -11.28
N VAL A 67 2.97 11.34 -12.00
CA VAL A 67 4.38 10.95 -12.17
C VAL A 67 5.12 12.07 -12.90
N ALA A 68 4.58 12.58 -14.00
CA ALA A 68 5.18 13.66 -14.76
C ALA A 68 5.32 14.94 -13.91
N ALA A 69 4.30 15.28 -13.11
CA ALA A 69 4.36 16.42 -12.19
C ALA A 69 5.43 16.24 -11.10
N CYS A 70 5.57 15.02 -10.56
CA CYS A 70 6.60 14.68 -9.59
C CYS A 70 8.00 14.82 -10.21
N CYS A 71 8.23 14.23 -11.39
CA CYS A 71 9.49 14.33 -12.11
C CYS A 71 9.88 15.79 -12.36
N ARG A 72 8.95 16.64 -12.83
CA ARG A 72 9.22 18.08 -12.98
C ARG A 72 9.66 18.76 -11.69
N ARG A 73 9.03 18.40 -10.56
CA ARG A 73 9.37 18.95 -9.24
C ARG A 73 10.77 18.56 -8.80
N ILE A 74 11.18 17.32 -9.04
CA ILE A 74 12.50 16.79 -8.65
C ILE A 74 13.59 17.29 -9.61
N SER A 75 13.27 17.42 -10.91
CA SER A 75 14.21 17.95 -11.90
C SER A 75 14.48 19.46 -11.75
N GLY A 76 13.57 20.20 -11.10
CA GLY A 76 13.74 21.63 -10.79
C GLY A 76 14.41 21.91 -9.44
N SER A 77 14.54 20.92 -8.56
CA SER A 77 15.34 21.05 -7.34
C SER A 77 16.81 20.83 -7.67
N GLY A 78 17.45 21.86 -8.25
CA GLY A 78 18.89 21.89 -8.43
C GLY A 78 19.59 21.65 -7.08
N HIS A 79 20.26 20.50 -6.99
CA HIS A 79 21.46 20.30 -6.18
C HIS A 79 22.63 20.16 -7.17
#